data_AF-A0A4V2XYB0-F1
#
_entry.id   AF-A0A4V2XYB0-F1
#
_cell.length_a   1.000
_cell.length_b   1.000
_cell.length_c   1.000
_cell.angle_alpha   90.00
_cell.angle_beta   90.00
_cell.angle_gamma   90.00
#
_symmetry.space_group_name_H-M   'P 1'
#
loop_
_entity.id
_entity.type
_entity.pdbx_description
1 polymer ?
#
loop_
_entity_poly.entity_id
_entity_poly.type
_entity_poly.pdbx_seq_one_letter_code
_entity_poly.pdbx_strand_id
1 'polypeptide(L)' 'MTPADVSGALVRAVRDAVAEGELDVPVPDRVVVFCRGAGVYESPVALRLGVDPEVVARRVGGV' A
#
# COMPACT_ATOMS: atom_id res chain seq x y z
N MET A 1 15.37 1.42 -5.17
CA MET A 1 13.92 1.52 -4.85
C MET A 1 13.41 2.81 -5.44
N THR A 2 12.35 2.72 -6.23
CA THR A 2 11.69 3.80 -6.97
C THR A 2 10.24 3.95 -6.50
N PRO A 3 9.54 5.06 -6.82
CA PRO A 3 8.10 5.18 -6.56
C PRO A 3 7.26 4.04 -7.16
N ALA A 4 7.69 3.50 -8.31
CA ALA A 4 7.03 2.37 -8.94
C ALA A 4 7.19 1.08 -8.12
N ASP A 5 8.38 0.85 -7.55
CA ASP A 5 8.64 -0.29 -6.66
C ASP A 5 7.74 -0.21 -5.42
N VAL A 6 7.65 0.97 -4.80
CA VAL A 6 6.81 1.21 -3.62
C VAL A 6 5.32 1.08 -3.95
N SER A 7 4.89 1.59 -5.11
CA SER A 7 3.52 1.38 -5.59
C SER A 7 3.22 -0.11 -5.77
N GLY A 8 4.14 -0.89 -6.34
CA GLY A 8 3.98 -2.33 -6.52
C GLY A 8 3.86 -3.06 -5.19
N ALA A 9 4.69 -2.71 -4.20
CA ALA A 9 4.62 -3.26 -2.85
C ALA A 9 3.29 -2.94 -2.16
N LEU A 10 2.80 -1.71 -2.26
CA LEU A 10 1.51 -1.30 -1.69
C LEU A 10 0.33 -2.02 -2.36
N VAL A 11 0.33 -2.16 -3.69
CA VAL A 11 -0.70 -2.91 -4.43
C VAL A 11 -0.71 -4.37 -3.99
N ARG A 12 0.48 -4.99 -3.86
CA ARG A 12 0.61 -6.37 -3.38
C ARG A 12 0.06 -6.52 -1.96
N ALA A 13 0.44 -5.63 -1.04
CA ALA A 13 -0.06 -5.66 0.34
C ALA A 13 -1.58 -5.54 0.43
N VAL A 14 -2.20 -4.66 -0.37
CA VAL A 14 -3.66 -4.54 -0.43
C VAL A 14 -4.28 -5.82 -1.01
N ARG A 15 -3.71 -6.38 -2.08
CA ARG A 15 -4.17 -7.64 -2.67
C ARG A 15 -4.14 -8.78 -1.66
N ASP A 16 -3.05 -8.91 -0.93
CA ASP A 16 -2.86 -9.98 0.05
C ASP A 16 -3.87 -9.82 1.20
N ALA A 17 -4.09 -8.60 1.70
CA ALA A 17 -5.09 -8.33 2.74
C ALA A 17 -6.54 -8.59 2.28
N VAL A 18 -6.87 -8.31 1.01
CA VAL A 18 -8.18 -8.67 0.43
C VAL A 18 -8.32 -10.19 0.29
N ALA A 19 -7.27 -10.87 -0.17
CA ALA A 19 -7.27 -12.33 -0.32
C ALA A 19 -7.44 -13.06 1.03
N GLU A 20 -6.92 -12.48 2.11
CA GLU A 20 -7.06 -12.99 3.48
C GLU A 20 -8.38 -12.56 4.16
N GLY A 21 -9.20 -11.73 3.50
CA GLY A 21 -10.50 -11.27 4.00
C GLY A 21 -10.41 -10.17 5.08
N GLU A 22 -9.23 -9.57 5.29
CA GLU A 22 -9.06 -8.45 6.22
C GLU A 22 -9.56 -7.12 5.65
N LEU A 23 -9.52 -6.96 4.32
CA LEU A 23 -10.05 -5.80 3.62
C LEU A 23 -11.17 -6.20 2.66
N ASP A 24 -12.26 -5.46 2.68
CA ASP A 24 -13.37 -5.56 1.72
C ASP A 24 -13.37 -4.34 0.79
N VAL A 25 -12.34 -4.23 -0.05
CA VAL A 25 -12.16 -3.12 -0.99
C VAL A 25 -11.66 -3.63 -2.34
N PRO A 26 -11.96 -2.93 -3.45
CA PRO A 26 -11.35 -3.26 -4.73
C PRO A 26 -9.83 -3.04 -4.67
N VAL A 27 -9.07 -4.02 -5.18
CA VAL A 27 -7.61 -3.91 -5.28
C VAL A 27 -7.25 -2.87 -6.35
N PRO A 28 -6.46 -1.84 -6.04
CA PRO A 28 -6.07 -0.84 -7.02
C PRO A 28 -5.00 -1.37 -7.99
N ASP A 29 -5.08 -0.99 -9.27
CA ASP A 29 -4.03 -1.33 -10.26
C ASP A 29 -2.71 -0.57 -10.01
N ARG A 30 -2.81 0.63 -9.44
CA ARG A 30 -1.67 1.49 -9.08
C ARG A 30 -2.00 2.34 -7.87
N VAL A 31 -0.98 2.62 -7.08
CA VAL A 31 -1.05 3.49 -5.91
C VAL A 31 -0.23 4.75 -6.16
N VAL A 32 -0.75 5.90 -5.75
CA VAL A 32 0.02 7.16 -5.80
C VAL A 32 1.07 7.13 -4.70
N VAL A 33 2.31 7.41 -5.09
CA VAL A 33 3.47 7.49 -4.21
C VAL A 33 4.16 8.83 -4.41
N PHE A 34 4.37 9.56 -3.32
CA PHE A 34 5.12 10.82 -3.30
C PHE A 34 6.54 10.56 -2.80
N CYS A 35 7.55 11.12 -3.49
CA CYS A 35 8.92 11.19 -2.97
C CYS A 35 9.05 12.38 -2.03
N ARG A 36 9.47 12.16 -0.78
CA ARG A 36 9.75 13.23 0.19
C ARG A 36 11.24 13.42 0.48
N GLY A 37 12.06 12.47 0.07
CA GLY A 37 13.50 12.50 0.25
C GLY A 37 14.13 11.21 -0.26
N ALA A 38 15.44 11.09 -0.14
CA ALA A 38 16.16 9.88 -0.52
C ALA A 38 15.65 8.67 0.29
N GLY A 39 14.93 7.76 -0.36
CA GLY A 39 14.34 6.59 0.28
C GLY A 39 13.09 6.85 1.13
N VAL A 40 12.58 8.09 1.16
CA VAL A 40 11.37 8.44 1.93
C VAL A 40 10.19 8.61 0.99
N TYR A 41 9.19 7.74 1.18
CA TYR A 41 8.01 7.65 0.34
C TYR A 41 6.74 7.78 1.16
N GLU A 42 5.73 8.46 0.61
CA GLU A 42 4.42 8.60 1.22
C GLU A 42 3.34 8.13 0.25
N SER A 43 2.25 7.58 0.79
CA SER A 43 1.08 7.23 0.00
C SER A 43 -0.21 7.44 0.80
N PRO A 44 -1.23 8.10 0.23
CA PRO A 44 -2.54 8.24 0.85
C PRO A 44 -3.42 7.00 0.63
N VAL A 45 -2.85 5.84 0.30
CA VAL A 45 -3.61 4.65 -0.14
C VAL A 45 -4.65 4.22 0.87
N ALA A 46 -4.29 4.14 2.15
CA ALA A 46 -5.21 3.71 3.19
C ALA A 46 -6.41 4.67 3.31
N LEU A 47 -6.16 5.98 3.27
CA LEU A 47 -7.20 7.00 3.28
C LEU A 47 -8.11 6.92 2.05
N ARG A 48 -7.54 6.66 0.87
CA ARG A 48 -8.32 6.56 -0.38
C ARG A 48 -9.15 5.28 -0.45
N LEU A 49 -8.67 4.20 0.15
CA LEU A 49 -9.40 2.94 0.25
C LEU A 49 -10.38 2.93 1.44
N GLY A 50 -10.28 3.89 2.37
CA GLY A 50 -11.11 3.92 3.57
C GLY A 50 -10.79 2.79 4.56
N VAL A 51 -9.52 2.37 4.63
CA VAL A 51 -9.08 1.22 5.44
C VAL A 51 -8.12 1.65 6.54
N ASP A 52 -7.94 0.80 7.54
CA ASP A 52 -6.92 0.98 8.56
C ASP A 52 -5.51 0.94 7.92
N PRO A 53 -4.71 2.02 8.06
CA PRO A 53 -3.34 2.05 7.56
C PRO A 53 -2.44 0.92 8.07
N GLU A 54 -2.67 0.42 9.30
CA GLU A 54 -1.82 -0.61 9.91
C GLU A 54 -1.91 -1.96 9.18
N VAL A 55 -3.08 -2.28 8.61
CA VAL A 55 -3.31 -3.49 7.81
C VAL A 55 -2.39 -3.53 6.57
N VAL A 56 -2.25 -2.38 5.90
CA VAL A 56 -1.38 -2.23 4.73
C VAL A 56 0.08 -2.14 5.15
N ALA A 57 0.38 -1.36 6.20
CA ALA A 57 1.75 -1.09 6.63
C ALA A 57 2.51 -2.36 7.08
N ARG A 58 1.87 -3.25 7.85
CA ARG A 58 2.54 -4.48 8.33
C ARG A 58 3.01 -5.38 7.18
N ARG A 59 2.20 -5.48 6.12
CA ARG A 59 2.48 -6.33 4.95
C ARG A 59 3.57 -5.74 4.07
N VAL A 60 3.58 -4.42 3.87
CA VAL A 60 4.65 -3.74 3.13
C VAL A 60 5.98 -3.81 3.88
N GLY A 61 5.95 -3.71 5.21
CA GLY A 61 7.11 -3.77 6.09
C GLY A 61 7.75 -5.17 6.20
N GLY A 62 7.05 -6.23 5.81
CA GLY A 62 7.58 -7.60 5.75
C GLY A 62 7.66 -8.30 7.12
N VAL A 63 6.61 -8.21 7.95
CA VAL A 63 6.50 -8.97 9.20
C VAL A 63 5.63 -10.21 9.01
#